data_AF-A0ABD3D2L4-F1
#
_entry.id   AF-A0ABD3D2L4-F1
#
_cell.length_a   1.000
_cell.length_b   1.000
_cell.length_c   1.000
_cell.angle_alpha   90.00
_cell.angle_beta   90.00
_cell.angle_gamma   90.00
#
_symmetry.space_group_name_H-M   'P 1'
#
loop_
_entity.id
_entity.type
_entity.pdbx_description
1 polymer ?
#
loop_
_entity_poly.entity_id
_entity_poly.type
_entity_poly.pdbx_seq_one_letter_code
_entity_poly.pdbx_strand_id
1 'polypeptide(L)'
;MERTRLNSSYNFRDEPTETVMMAARINEEDNDKLTLADLKTKKKRRLNDNNELSLITLSESRVHFKDVKCFDSFKIEFDCQNLDTKIPDHLRKKYYELCKSQENFLHENLNKGLDNNLAARIISETTKIADAIRAAKLKSDTRDLEGYDKTLERYEYLGMKVGFLRARIDELMGVSRELKDVVTSLRKKLKDEEDKYNAVKAEITGVANSIKKLVDEIRELEVQNEKSGGGFTDVAGAPW
;
A
#
# COMPACT_ATOMS: atom_id res chain seq x y z
N MET A 1 -56.81 -36.63 -9.41
CA MET A 1 -56.36 -35.59 -8.47
C MET A 1 -55.69 -34.52 -9.33
N GLU A 2 -56.42 -33.49 -9.76
CA GLU A 2 -56.64 -32.20 -9.05
C GLU A 2 -55.33 -31.48 -8.72
N ARG A 3 -55.12 -30.17 -8.89
CA ARG A 3 -55.82 -29.00 -9.48
C ARG A 3 -54.72 -27.90 -9.52
N THR A 4 -54.44 -27.21 -10.65
CA THR A 4 -54.94 -25.86 -11.03
C THR A 4 -54.57 -24.72 -10.06
N ARG A 5 -53.81 -23.67 -10.44
CA ARG A 5 -54.21 -22.28 -10.86
C ARG A 5 -53.07 -21.32 -10.43
N LEU A 6 -52.75 -20.12 -10.95
CA LEU A 6 -53.29 -19.17 -11.95
C LEU A 6 -52.17 -18.12 -12.21
N ASN A 7 -51.90 -17.77 -13.47
CA ASN A 7 -51.20 -16.53 -13.84
C ASN A 7 -52.25 -15.50 -14.28
N SER A 8 -52.22 -14.30 -13.70
CA SER A 8 -53.12 -13.19 -14.03
C SER A 8 -52.44 -12.18 -14.95
N SER A 9 -53.07 -11.98 -16.11
CA SER A 9 -52.91 -10.89 -17.06
C SER A 9 -53.14 -9.52 -16.43
N TYR A 10 -52.42 -8.49 -16.89
CA TYR A 10 -53.02 -7.19 -17.24
C TYR A 10 -52.11 -6.39 -18.19
N ASN A 11 -52.62 -6.10 -19.39
CA ASN A 11 -52.08 -5.18 -20.40
C ASN A 11 -52.74 -3.80 -20.22
N PHE A 12 -52.00 -2.71 -20.43
CA PHE A 12 -52.57 -1.44 -20.90
C PHE A 12 -51.52 -0.65 -21.71
N ARG A 13 -51.78 -0.51 -23.01
CA ARG A 13 -51.21 0.52 -23.89
C ARG A 13 -52.17 1.71 -23.88
N ASP A 14 -51.66 2.94 -23.91
CA ASP A 14 -51.82 3.87 -25.06
C ASP A 14 -51.39 5.30 -24.69
N GLU A 15 -50.95 5.99 -25.73
CA GLU A 15 -50.24 7.25 -25.86
C GLU A 15 -51.10 8.54 -25.69
N PRO A 16 -50.50 9.75 -25.76
CA PRO A 16 -51.03 11.01 -25.21
C PRO A 16 -51.74 11.89 -26.24
N THR A 17 -52.61 12.82 -25.79
CA THR A 17 -52.82 14.11 -26.50
C THR A 17 -53.65 15.15 -25.73
N GLU A 18 -53.30 16.41 -26.01
CA GLU A 18 -54.16 17.59 -26.16
C GLU A 18 -54.91 18.18 -24.96
N THR A 19 -54.37 19.30 -24.47
CA THR A 19 -55.20 20.48 -24.21
C THR A 19 -54.52 21.69 -24.86
N VAL A 20 -54.82 21.84 -26.15
CA VAL A 20 -54.56 23.02 -26.96
C VAL A 20 -55.75 23.96 -26.84
N MET A 21 -55.46 25.21 -26.48
CA MET A 21 -56.15 26.46 -26.84
C MET A 21 -57.69 26.57 -26.75
N MET A 22 -58.14 27.48 -25.88
CA MET A 22 -59.26 28.37 -26.20
C MET A 22 -58.83 29.84 -26.09
N ALA A 23 -59.37 30.64 -26.99
CA ALA A 23 -58.82 31.89 -27.49
C ALA A 23 -59.44 33.17 -26.88
N ALA A 24 -58.66 34.26 -27.03
CA ALA A 24 -59.04 35.63 -27.39
C ALA A 24 -59.90 36.51 -26.44
N ARG A 25 -59.33 37.67 -26.06
CA ARG A 25 -59.90 39.03 -26.29
C ARG A 25 -58.83 40.12 -26.14
N ILE A 26 -58.79 41.03 -27.12
CA ILE A 26 -57.94 42.23 -27.25
C ILE A 26 -58.77 43.47 -26.86
N ASN A 27 -58.11 44.52 -26.33
CA ASN A 27 -58.28 45.98 -26.59
C ASN A 27 -57.09 46.68 -25.89
N GLU A 28 -56.13 47.29 -26.62
CA GLU A 28 -56.06 48.73 -27.02
C GLU A 28 -56.13 49.69 -25.81
N GLU A 29 -55.32 50.73 -25.59
CA GLU A 29 -54.14 51.42 -26.16
C GLU A 29 -53.71 52.41 -25.05
N ASP A 30 -52.43 52.73 -24.88
CA ASP A 30 -51.95 54.13 -24.71
C ASP A 30 -50.42 54.23 -24.46
N ASN A 31 -49.85 55.12 -25.27
CA ASN A 31 -48.51 55.72 -25.30
C ASN A 31 -47.77 55.92 -23.96
N ASP A 32 -46.47 55.60 -23.94
CA ASP A 32 -45.44 56.66 -23.97
C ASP A 32 -44.02 56.09 -24.23
N LYS A 33 -43.36 56.61 -25.27
CA LYS A 33 -41.98 56.28 -25.64
C LYS A 33 -41.00 56.97 -24.71
N LEU A 34 -40.49 56.26 -23.71
CA LEU A 34 -39.35 56.71 -22.91
C LEU A 34 -38.05 56.62 -23.73
N THR A 35 -37.37 57.74 -23.92
CA THR A 35 -36.18 57.80 -24.79
C THR A 35 -34.91 57.33 -24.06
N LEU A 36 -33.93 56.83 -24.82
CA LEU A 36 -32.64 56.32 -24.31
C LEU A 36 -31.80 57.37 -23.54
N ALA A 37 -32.18 58.65 -23.61
CA ALA A 37 -31.58 59.72 -22.81
C ALA A 37 -32.00 59.64 -21.32
N ASP A 38 -33.21 59.18 -21.01
CA ASP A 38 -33.77 59.19 -19.65
C ASP A 38 -33.18 58.08 -18.75
N LEU A 39 -32.73 56.97 -19.34
CA LEU A 39 -32.02 55.89 -18.62
C LEU A 39 -30.57 56.25 -18.26
N LYS A 40 -29.94 57.16 -19.02
CA LYS A 40 -28.55 57.59 -18.74
C LYS A 40 -28.47 58.56 -17.56
N THR A 41 -29.53 59.34 -17.31
CA THR A 41 -29.57 60.30 -16.21
C THR A 41 -29.90 59.65 -14.86
N LYS A 42 -30.61 58.50 -14.86
CA LYS A 42 -30.92 57.74 -13.63
C LYS A 42 -29.77 56.87 -13.13
N LYS A 43 -28.81 56.51 -14.00
CA LYS A 43 -27.60 55.73 -13.63
C LYS A 43 -26.46 56.58 -13.03
N LYS A 44 -26.57 57.93 -13.03
CA LYS A 44 -25.51 58.83 -12.54
C LYS A 44 -25.83 59.52 -11.19
N ARG A 45 -26.85 59.09 -10.46
CA ARG A 45 -27.15 59.59 -9.11
C ARG A 45 -27.62 58.50 -8.16
N ARG A 46 -26.78 57.49 -7.93
CA ARG A 46 -26.66 56.75 -6.66
C ARG A 46 -25.24 56.24 -6.53
N LEU A 47 -24.32 57.17 -6.29
CA LEU A 47 -23.00 56.90 -5.75
C LEU A 47 -22.94 57.59 -4.39
N ASN A 48 -23.41 56.89 -3.37
CA ASN A 48 -22.86 56.91 -2.02
C ASN A 48 -23.63 55.87 -1.22
N ASP A 49 -22.93 54.84 -0.78
CA ASP A 49 -23.05 54.19 0.53
C ASP A 49 -22.07 53.00 0.55
N ASN A 50 -20.85 53.33 0.96
CA ASN A 50 -19.92 52.52 1.75
C ASN A 50 -19.87 50.99 1.51
N ASN A 51 -18.96 50.63 0.61
CA ASN A 51 -18.00 49.54 0.75
C ASN A 51 -18.54 48.11 0.87
N GLU A 52 -19.44 47.75 -0.04
CA GLU A 52 -19.59 46.39 -0.57
C GLU A 52 -18.40 46.05 -1.49
N LEU A 53 -17.19 46.06 -0.94
CA LEU A 53 -15.96 45.69 -1.66
C LEU A 53 -15.06 44.79 -0.81
N SER A 54 -15.61 43.67 -0.35
CA SER A 54 -14.85 42.56 0.25
C SER A 54 -14.76 41.35 -0.68
N LEU A 55 -14.94 41.54 -2.00
CA LEU A 55 -14.98 40.43 -2.96
C LEU A 55 -13.87 40.44 -4.02
N ILE A 56 -13.01 41.46 -4.03
CA ILE A 56 -11.91 41.56 -5.00
C ILE A 56 -10.65 41.99 -4.25
N THR A 57 -10.07 41.02 -3.53
CA THR A 57 -8.65 40.89 -3.15
C THR A 57 -8.50 39.80 -2.08
N LEU A 58 -8.95 38.57 -2.37
CA LEU A 58 -8.29 37.39 -1.79
C LEU A 58 -6.93 37.29 -2.47
N SER A 59 -6.02 38.17 -2.05
CA SER A 59 -4.61 38.02 -2.27
C SER A 59 -4.25 36.70 -1.60
N GLU A 60 -4.14 35.63 -2.41
CA GLU A 60 -3.63 34.32 -2.02
C GLU A 60 -2.17 34.49 -1.59
N SER A 61 -1.96 35.08 -0.41
CA SER A 61 -0.74 34.94 0.36
C SER A 61 -0.72 33.51 0.89
N ARG A 62 -0.51 32.53 0.00
CA ARG A 62 -0.21 31.17 0.41
C ARG A 62 1.14 31.20 1.11
N VAL A 63 1.16 30.86 2.40
CA VAL A 63 2.41 30.73 3.14
C VAL A 63 3.22 29.63 2.47
N HIS A 64 4.44 29.94 2.02
CA HIS A 64 5.32 28.90 1.51
C HIS A 64 5.92 28.14 2.69
N PHE A 65 6.19 26.84 2.52
CA PHE A 65 6.78 26.04 3.60
C PHE A 65 8.11 26.63 4.09
N LYS A 66 8.87 27.28 3.19
CA LYS A 66 10.12 27.98 3.49
C LYS A 66 9.97 29.07 4.57
N ASP A 67 8.78 29.62 4.75
CA ASP A 67 8.50 30.67 5.73
C ASP A 67 8.15 30.10 7.12
N VAL A 68 7.91 28.78 7.22
CA VAL A 68 7.58 28.08 8.47
C VAL A 68 8.86 27.77 9.25
N LYS A 69 9.13 28.52 10.32
CA LYS A 69 10.34 28.38 11.14
C LYS A 69 10.27 27.25 12.17
N CYS A 70 9.09 27.04 12.74
CA CYS A 70 8.86 26.05 13.79
C CYS A 70 7.42 25.53 13.75
N PHE A 71 7.11 24.55 14.60
CA PHE A 71 5.78 23.98 14.74
C PHE A 71 4.70 25.02 15.10
N ASP A 72 5.01 26.02 15.93
CA ASP A 72 4.03 27.04 16.32
C ASP A 72 3.57 27.92 15.14
N SER A 73 4.44 28.08 14.13
CA SER A 73 4.13 28.78 12.88
C SER A 73 3.53 27.87 11.80
N PHE A 74 3.43 26.57 12.05
CA PHE A 74 2.91 25.60 11.10
C PHE A 74 1.38 25.52 11.18
N LYS A 75 0.73 25.79 10.05
CA LYS A 75 -0.71 25.67 9.87
C LYS A 75 -1.01 24.75 8.71
N ILE A 76 -1.97 23.86 8.90
CA ILE A 76 -2.48 23.02 7.82
C ILE A 76 -3.67 23.75 7.22
N GLU A 77 -3.49 24.32 6.03
CA GLU A 77 -4.53 25.03 5.31
C GLU A 77 -4.88 24.29 4.03
N PHE A 78 -6.18 24.05 3.85
CA PHE A 78 -6.71 23.39 2.66
C PHE A 78 -8.01 24.09 2.27
N ASP A 79 -8.15 24.42 0.98
CA ASP A 79 -9.28 25.16 0.43
C ASP A 79 -9.65 26.42 1.23
N CYS A 80 -8.62 27.23 1.55
CA CYS A 80 -8.70 28.44 2.38
C CYS A 80 -9.23 28.23 3.81
N GLN A 81 -9.29 26.99 4.29
CA GLN A 81 -9.71 26.64 5.64
C GLN A 81 -8.58 25.99 6.43
N ASN A 82 -8.45 26.39 7.69
CA ASN A 82 -7.53 25.77 8.63
C ASN A 82 -8.07 24.39 9.09
N LEU A 83 -7.22 23.36 9.01
CA LEU A 83 -7.53 21.99 9.39
C LEU A 83 -6.94 21.59 10.75
N ASP A 84 -6.24 22.49 11.46
CA ASP A 84 -5.55 22.18 12.72
C ASP A 84 -6.53 21.63 13.76
N THR A 85 -7.78 22.13 13.79
CA THR A 85 -8.83 21.66 14.71
C THR A 85 -9.38 20.26 14.38
N LYS A 86 -9.15 19.78 13.16
CA LYS A 86 -9.62 18.46 12.68
C LYS A 86 -8.55 17.38 12.84
N ILE A 87 -7.31 17.75 13.13
CA ILE A 87 -6.18 16.84 13.24
C ILE A 87 -5.63 16.90 14.68
N PRO A 88 -5.63 15.79 15.43
CA PRO A 88 -5.05 15.75 16.76
C PRO A 88 -3.59 16.26 16.79
N ASP A 89 -3.23 17.06 17.80
CA ASP A 89 -1.93 17.74 17.86
C ASP A 89 -0.72 16.80 17.72
N HIS A 90 -0.79 15.60 18.29
CA HIS A 90 0.29 14.62 18.18
C HIS A 90 0.52 14.16 16.72
N LEU A 91 -0.54 14.04 15.91
CA LEU A 91 -0.42 13.75 14.48
C LEU A 91 0.02 14.99 13.72
N ARG A 92 -0.50 16.18 14.06
CA ARG A 92 -0.10 17.44 13.45
C ARG A 92 1.41 17.69 13.60
N LYS A 93 1.97 17.41 14.79
CA LYS A 93 3.41 17.52 15.06
C LYS A 93 4.24 16.55 14.21
N LYS A 94 3.81 15.30 14.11
CA LYS A 94 4.49 14.30 13.27
C LYS A 94 4.38 14.66 11.78
N TYR A 95 3.23 15.18 11.35
CA TYR A 95 3.03 15.65 9.99
C TYR A 95 3.90 16.86 9.67
N TYR A 96 4.08 17.79 10.62
CA TYR A 96 5.04 18.88 10.50
C TYR A 96 6.46 18.36 10.28
N GLU A 97 6.93 17.42 11.09
CA GLU A 97 8.27 16.82 10.91
C GLU A 97 8.41 16.13 9.55
N LEU A 98 7.33 15.50 9.08
CA LEU A 98 7.30 14.87 7.76
C LEU A 98 7.41 15.91 6.64
N CYS A 99 6.62 16.98 6.69
CA CYS A 99 6.69 18.11 5.74
C CYS A 99 8.08 18.75 5.77
N LYS A 100 8.65 18.94 6.97
CA LYS A 100 9.98 19.49 7.19
C LYS A 100 11.07 18.65 6.53
N SER A 101 10.97 17.33 6.60
CA SER A 101 11.94 16.43 5.95
C SER A 101 11.95 16.57 4.42
N GLN A 102 10.86 17.07 3.84
CA GLN A 102 10.70 17.29 2.40
C GLN A 102 10.77 18.78 2.02
N GLU A 103 11.00 19.66 3.00
CA GLU A 103 10.94 21.12 2.84
C GLU A 103 9.68 21.62 2.11
N ASN A 104 8.55 20.92 2.29
CA ASN A 104 7.34 21.17 1.52
C ASN A 104 6.06 20.78 2.27
N PHE A 105 4.97 21.49 2.02
CA PHE A 105 3.64 21.04 2.43
C PHE A 105 3.20 19.87 1.55
N LEU A 106 3.05 18.70 2.15
CA LEU A 106 2.72 17.50 1.37
C LEU A 106 1.29 17.53 0.80
N HIS A 107 0.43 18.40 1.34
CA HIS A 107 -0.96 18.58 0.91
C HIS A 107 -1.16 19.78 -0.03
N GLU A 108 -0.10 20.48 -0.46
CA GLU A 108 -0.21 21.70 -1.27
C GLU A 108 -0.99 21.49 -2.59
N ASN A 109 -0.82 20.31 -3.19
CA ASN A 109 -1.43 19.95 -4.47
C ASN A 109 -2.68 19.07 -4.31
N LEU A 110 -3.17 18.88 -3.08
CA LEU A 110 -4.37 18.09 -2.84
C LEU A 110 -5.54 18.68 -3.64
N ASN A 111 -6.28 17.83 -4.35
CA ASN A 111 -7.32 18.26 -5.29
C ASN A 111 -8.36 19.18 -4.60
N LYS A 112 -8.55 20.38 -5.14
CA LYS A 112 -9.54 21.35 -4.64
C LYS A 112 -10.95 20.74 -4.67
N GLY A 113 -11.80 21.13 -3.72
CA GLY A 113 -13.18 20.63 -3.61
C GLY A 113 -13.34 19.29 -2.89
N LEU A 114 -12.26 18.69 -2.38
CA LEU A 114 -12.38 17.59 -1.41
C LEU A 114 -13.02 18.09 -0.12
N ASP A 115 -13.80 17.23 0.54
CA ASP A 115 -14.32 17.54 1.87
C ASP A 115 -13.16 17.74 2.87
N ASN A 116 -13.26 18.76 3.72
CA ASN A 116 -12.20 19.11 4.65
C ASN A 116 -11.95 18.04 5.72
N ASN A 117 -12.96 17.23 6.07
CA ASN A 117 -12.74 16.08 6.95
C ASN A 117 -12.01 14.97 6.21
N LEU A 118 -12.31 14.77 4.93
CA LEU A 118 -11.55 13.84 4.10
C LEU A 118 -10.08 14.27 3.95
N ALA A 119 -9.80 15.54 3.69
CA ALA A 119 -8.43 16.08 3.65
C ALA A 119 -7.69 15.86 4.98
N ALA A 120 -8.32 16.20 6.12
CA ALA A 120 -7.76 15.97 7.45
C ALA A 120 -7.48 14.49 7.73
N ARG A 121 -8.36 13.60 7.26
CA ARG A 121 -8.16 12.15 7.36
C ARG A 121 -7.00 11.66 6.51
N ILE A 122 -6.88 12.11 5.26
CA ILE A 122 -5.75 11.75 4.38
C ILE A 122 -4.41 12.16 5.02
N ILE A 123 -4.34 13.38 5.56
CA ILE A 123 -3.14 13.87 6.25
C ILE A 123 -2.80 13.03 7.48
N SER A 124 -3.81 12.73 8.29
CA SER A 124 -3.67 11.91 9.50
C SER A 124 -3.20 10.49 9.16
N GLU A 125 -3.79 9.85 8.16
CA GLU A 125 -3.42 8.50 7.73
C GLU A 125 -2.04 8.48 7.06
N THR A 126 -1.69 9.48 6.25
CA THR A 126 -0.33 9.61 5.69
C THR A 126 0.72 9.65 6.80
N THR A 127 0.43 10.36 7.89
CA THR A 127 1.32 10.45 9.06
C THR A 127 1.48 9.10 9.75
N LYS A 128 0.38 8.37 9.95
CA LYS A 128 0.41 7.02 10.54
C LYS A 128 1.15 6.01 9.67
N ILE A 129 0.94 6.07 8.35
CA ILE A 129 1.67 5.23 7.39
C ILE A 129 3.16 5.53 7.45
N ALA A 130 3.56 6.80 7.48
CA ALA A 130 4.97 7.18 7.60
C ALA A 130 5.63 6.61 8.88
N ASP A 131 4.91 6.64 10.01
CA ASP A 131 5.38 6.00 11.24
C ASP A 131 5.47 4.48 11.13
N ALA A 132 4.48 3.84 10.50
CA ALA A 132 4.48 2.39 10.28
C ALA A 132 5.65 1.96 9.37
N ILE A 133 5.94 2.71 8.30
CA ILE A 133 7.11 2.50 7.44
C ILE A 133 8.40 2.62 8.26
N ARG A 134 8.50 3.62 9.14
CA ARG A 134 9.69 3.80 10.01
C ARG A 134 9.85 2.68 11.03
N ALA A 135 8.74 2.11 11.51
CA ALA A 135 8.73 1.01 12.47
C ALA A 135 8.81 -0.38 11.83
N ALA A 136 8.80 -0.45 10.49
CA ALA A 136 8.67 -1.69 9.75
C ALA A 136 9.82 -2.68 10.04
N LYS A 137 9.46 -3.94 10.22
CA LYS A 137 10.35 -5.07 10.47
C LYS A 137 10.29 -6.07 9.32
N LEU A 138 11.46 -6.60 8.99
CA LEU A 138 11.70 -7.36 7.76
C LEU A 138 10.81 -8.60 7.54
N LYS A 139 10.33 -9.24 8.61
CA LYS A 139 9.60 -10.52 8.53
C LYS A 139 8.08 -10.40 8.66
N SER A 140 7.57 -9.38 9.36
CA SER A 140 6.14 -9.27 9.68
C SER A 140 5.38 -8.35 8.73
N ASP A 141 6.06 -7.37 8.12
CA ASP A 141 5.35 -6.20 7.61
C ASP A 141 5.30 -6.14 6.07
N THR A 142 5.78 -7.17 5.35
CA THR A 142 5.82 -7.17 3.87
C THR A 142 4.43 -6.96 3.24
N ARG A 143 3.39 -7.58 3.80
CA ARG A 143 2.01 -7.42 3.32
C ARG A 143 1.45 -6.02 3.64
N ASP A 144 1.81 -5.50 4.81
CA ASP A 144 1.35 -4.20 5.27
C ASP A 144 1.99 -3.08 4.44
N LEU A 145 3.29 -3.20 4.12
CA LEU A 145 4.01 -2.30 3.22
C LEU A 145 3.36 -2.23 1.83
N GLU A 146 2.96 -3.36 1.25
CA GLU A 146 2.26 -3.38 -0.04
C GLU A 146 0.87 -2.70 0.06
N GLY A 147 0.16 -2.90 1.17
CA GLY A 147 -1.10 -2.20 1.45
C GLY A 147 -0.93 -0.68 1.62
N TYR A 148 0.15 -0.27 2.27
CA TYR A 148 0.52 1.13 2.43
C TYR A 148 0.89 1.78 1.09
N ASP A 149 1.68 1.12 0.24
CA ASP A 149 2.02 1.66 -1.08
C ASP A 149 0.78 1.91 -1.93
N LYS A 150 -0.16 0.95 -2.00
CA LYS A 150 -1.45 1.13 -2.70
C LYS A 150 -2.29 2.26 -2.14
N THR A 151 -2.22 2.49 -0.82
CA THR A 151 -2.94 3.60 -0.18
C THR A 151 -2.28 4.94 -0.52
N LEU A 152 -0.96 5.01 -0.45
CA LEU A 152 -0.17 6.20 -0.79
C LEU A 152 -0.29 6.54 -2.28
N GLU A 153 -0.33 5.54 -3.16
CA GLU A 153 -0.60 5.73 -4.59
C GLU A 153 -1.94 6.45 -4.81
N ARG A 154 -3.00 6.02 -4.11
CA ARG A 154 -4.30 6.71 -4.16
C ARG A 154 -4.22 8.14 -3.64
N TYR A 155 -3.46 8.38 -2.58
CA TYR A 155 -3.26 9.72 -2.05
C TYR A 155 -2.46 10.61 -3.00
N GLU A 156 -1.48 10.04 -3.70
CA GLU A 156 -0.72 10.71 -4.75
C GLU A 156 -1.62 11.09 -5.94
N TYR A 157 -2.52 10.20 -6.37
CA TYR A 157 -3.56 10.54 -7.36
C TYR A 157 -4.51 11.68 -6.89
N LEU A 158 -4.72 11.81 -5.58
CA LEU A 158 -5.48 12.93 -5.00
C LEU A 158 -4.64 14.21 -4.86
N GLY A 159 -3.35 14.17 -5.21
CA GLY A 159 -2.45 15.33 -5.19
C GLY A 159 -1.55 15.43 -3.97
N MET A 160 -1.49 14.41 -3.11
CA MET A 160 -0.50 14.38 -2.03
C MET A 160 0.91 14.14 -2.57
N LYS A 161 1.89 14.89 -2.06
CA LYS A 161 3.31 14.66 -2.35
C LYS A 161 3.86 13.54 -1.47
N VAL A 162 3.56 12.28 -1.81
CA VAL A 162 3.93 11.10 -1.02
C VAL A 162 4.84 10.11 -1.75
N GLY A 163 5.30 10.43 -2.96
CA GLY A 163 6.21 9.56 -3.73
C GLY A 163 7.49 9.16 -2.98
N PHE A 164 8.01 10.00 -2.08
CA PHE A 164 9.18 9.65 -1.26
C PHE A 164 8.89 8.52 -0.25
N LEU A 165 7.66 8.40 0.26
CA LEU A 165 7.25 7.29 1.12
C LEU A 165 7.12 6.00 0.32
N ARG A 166 6.58 6.09 -0.91
CA ARG A 166 6.47 4.96 -1.84
C ARG A 166 7.85 4.42 -2.23
N ALA A 167 8.77 5.31 -2.63
CA ALA A 167 10.16 4.95 -2.90
C ALA A 167 10.82 4.25 -1.71
N ARG A 168 10.56 4.72 -0.48
CA ARG A 168 11.06 4.07 0.73
C ARG A 168 10.47 2.68 0.95
N ILE A 169 9.19 2.47 0.63
CA ILE A 169 8.58 1.13 0.67
C ILE A 169 9.26 0.21 -0.35
N ASP A 170 9.49 0.68 -1.58
CA ASP A 170 10.15 -0.10 -2.63
C ASP A 170 11.56 -0.53 -2.21
N GLU A 171 12.34 0.38 -1.61
CA GLU A 171 13.66 0.06 -1.04
C GLU A 171 13.58 -1.05 0.02
N LEU A 172 12.67 -0.92 0.98
CA LEU A 172 12.49 -1.91 2.05
C LEU A 172 12.08 -3.29 1.49
N MET A 173 11.21 -3.29 0.48
CA MET A 173 10.78 -4.50 -0.21
C MET A 173 11.91 -5.13 -1.00
N GLY A 174 12.76 -4.34 -1.65
CA GLY A 174 13.98 -4.79 -2.32
C GLY A 174 14.92 -5.53 -1.37
N VAL A 175 15.25 -4.90 -0.23
CA VAL A 175 16.10 -5.50 0.82
C VAL A 175 15.50 -6.82 1.34
N SER A 176 14.17 -6.89 1.52
CA SER A 176 13.51 -8.13 1.95
C SER A 176 13.64 -9.27 0.94
N ARG A 177 13.55 -8.97 -0.37
CA ARG A 177 13.72 -9.96 -1.44
C ARG A 177 15.16 -10.46 -1.51
N GLU A 178 16.13 -9.55 -1.52
CA GLU A 178 17.55 -9.90 -1.54
C GLU A 178 17.94 -10.81 -0.37
N LEU A 179 17.48 -10.49 0.85
CA LEU A 179 17.76 -11.35 2.00
C LEU A 179 17.10 -12.73 1.86
N LYS A 180 15.87 -12.81 1.34
CA LYS A 180 15.20 -14.09 1.09
C LYS A 180 16.01 -14.95 0.11
N ASP A 181 16.55 -14.34 -0.95
CA ASP A 181 17.35 -15.04 -1.96
C ASP A 181 18.69 -15.55 -1.39
N VAL A 182 19.35 -14.75 -0.55
CA VAL A 182 20.56 -15.19 0.17
C VAL A 182 20.25 -16.37 1.09
N VAL A 183 19.16 -16.29 1.86
CA VAL A 183 18.77 -17.35 2.80
C VAL A 183 18.39 -18.63 2.07
N THR A 184 17.67 -18.57 0.95
CA THR A 184 17.32 -19.76 0.16
C THR A 184 18.55 -20.39 -0.47
N SER A 185 19.49 -19.58 -0.97
CA SER A 185 20.78 -20.06 -1.51
C SER A 185 21.62 -20.77 -0.44
N LEU A 186 21.74 -20.18 0.75
CA LEU A 186 22.47 -20.80 1.87
C LEU A 186 21.81 -22.10 2.34
N ARG A 187 20.48 -22.14 2.41
CA ARG A 187 19.74 -23.38 2.77
C ARG A 187 19.96 -24.49 1.76
N LYS A 188 20.01 -24.17 0.47
CA LYS A 188 20.32 -25.15 -0.58
C LYS A 188 21.73 -25.71 -0.40
N LYS A 189 22.73 -24.83 -0.24
CA LYS A 189 24.12 -25.24 0.00
C LYS A 189 24.26 -26.12 1.25
N LEU A 190 23.57 -25.75 2.34
CA LEU A 190 23.57 -26.54 3.57
C LEU A 190 23.03 -27.96 3.32
N LYS A 191 21.90 -28.07 2.61
CA LYS A 191 21.32 -29.37 2.27
C LYS A 191 22.26 -30.21 1.39
N ASP A 192 22.90 -29.60 0.40
CA ASP A 192 23.86 -30.28 -0.47
C ASP A 192 25.06 -30.83 0.33
N GLU A 193 25.56 -30.08 1.33
CA GLU A 193 26.63 -30.55 2.23
C GLU A 193 26.15 -31.62 3.22
N GLU A 194 24.92 -31.52 3.74
CA GLU A 194 24.32 -32.55 4.58
C GLU A 194 24.17 -33.88 3.83
N ASP A 195 23.74 -33.84 2.56
CA ASP A 195 23.60 -35.01 1.72
C ASP A 195 24.98 -35.68 1.47
N LYS A 196 26.03 -34.90 1.22
CA LYS A 196 27.41 -35.42 1.09
C LYS A 196 27.90 -36.03 2.40
N TYR A 197 27.68 -35.36 3.53
CA TYR A 197 28.05 -35.88 4.84
C TYR A 197 27.38 -37.23 5.11
N ASN A 198 26.08 -37.35 4.80
CA ASN A 198 25.34 -38.59 4.97
C ASN A 198 25.85 -39.71 4.05
N ALA A 199 26.24 -39.39 2.81
CA ALA A 199 26.85 -40.35 1.90
C ALA A 199 28.18 -40.88 2.44
N VAL A 200 29.10 -39.99 2.84
CA VAL A 200 30.39 -40.37 3.44
C VAL A 200 30.19 -41.18 4.71
N LYS A 201 29.23 -40.81 5.56
CA LYS A 201 28.89 -41.57 6.77
C LYS A 201 28.40 -42.99 6.46
N ALA A 202 27.62 -43.17 5.40
CA ALA A 202 27.17 -44.48 4.95
C ALA A 202 28.35 -45.33 4.45
N GLU A 203 29.27 -44.74 3.67
CA GLU A 203 30.48 -45.42 3.21
C GLU A 203 31.38 -45.86 4.38
N ILE A 204 31.63 -44.98 5.35
CA ILE A 204 32.39 -45.31 6.57
C ILE A 204 31.76 -46.49 7.31
N THR A 205 30.42 -46.49 7.45
CA THR A 205 29.68 -47.58 8.08
C THR A 205 29.84 -48.88 7.29
N GLY A 206 29.82 -48.82 5.96
CA GLY A 206 30.09 -49.96 5.08
C GLY A 206 31.50 -50.53 5.26
N VAL A 207 32.52 -49.67 5.25
CA VAL A 207 33.93 -50.06 5.47
C VAL A 207 34.10 -50.71 6.84
N ALA A 208 33.50 -50.14 7.90
CA ALA A 208 33.58 -50.70 9.25
C ALA A 208 33.00 -52.13 9.32
N ASN A 209 31.88 -52.39 8.63
CA ASN A 209 31.30 -53.73 8.55
C ASN A 209 32.19 -54.71 7.79
N SER A 210 32.81 -54.27 6.68
CA SER A 210 33.77 -55.10 5.93
C SER A 210 35.01 -55.44 6.75
N ILE A 211 35.57 -54.47 7.49
CA ILE A 211 36.68 -54.72 8.43
C ILE A 211 36.29 -55.77 9.46
N LYS A 212 35.10 -55.64 10.07
CA LYS A 212 34.62 -56.61 11.05
C LYS A 212 34.53 -58.03 10.47
N LYS A 213 33.97 -58.18 9.26
CA LYS A 213 33.89 -59.48 8.56
C LYS A 213 35.26 -60.10 8.31
N LEU A 214 36.22 -59.31 7.82
CA LEU A 214 37.59 -59.77 7.58
C LEU A 214 38.28 -60.20 8.89
N VAL A 215 38.07 -59.47 9.99
CA VAL A 215 38.61 -59.85 11.31
C VAL A 215 38.01 -61.18 11.78
N ASP A 216 36.71 -61.39 11.59
CA ASP A 216 36.05 -62.64 11.95
C ASP A 216 36.56 -63.82 11.09
N GLU A 217 36.74 -63.61 9.77
CA GLU A 217 37.32 -64.62 8.86
C GLU A 217 38.78 -64.97 9.19
N ILE A 218 39.62 -63.98 9.52
CA ILE A 218 41.01 -64.21 9.94
C ILE A 218 41.04 -65.09 11.19
N ARG A 219 40.20 -64.79 12.20
CA ARG A 219 40.11 -65.60 13.43
C ARG A 219 39.67 -67.03 13.16
N GLU A 220 38.73 -67.23 12.25
CA GLU A 220 38.29 -68.59 11.88
C GLU A 220 39.42 -69.38 11.21
N LEU A 221 40.15 -68.75 10.28
CA LEU A 221 41.30 -69.36 9.61
C LEU A 221 42.44 -69.67 10.60
N GLU A 222 42.71 -68.80 11.57
CA GLU A 222 43.68 -69.05 12.64
C GLU A 222 43.33 -70.33 13.42
N VAL A 223 42.07 -70.48 13.83
CA VAL A 223 41.58 -71.69 14.52
C VAL A 223 41.67 -72.94 13.64
N GLN A 224 41.38 -72.83 12.34
CA GLN A 224 41.50 -73.96 11.41
C GLN A 224 42.96 -74.37 11.19
N ASN A 225 43.87 -73.42 11.11
CA ASN A 225 45.31 -73.67 10.95
C ASN A 225 45.89 -74.38 12.18
N GLU A 226 45.53 -73.95 13.39
CA GLU A 226 45.93 -74.63 14.64
C GLU A 226 45.48 -76.10 14.67
N LYS A 227 44.24 -76.39 14.22
CA LYS A 227 43.73 -77.76 14.12
C LYS A 227 44.45 -78.59 13.06
N SER A 228 44.75 -77.98 11.91
CA SER A 228 45.40 -78.66 10.77
C SER A 228 46.89 -78.87 10.97
N GLY A 229 47.54 -78.10 11.86
CA GLY A 229 48.95 -78.24 12.22
C GLY A 229 49.31 -79.64 12.74
N GLY A 230 48.37 -80.34 13.38
CA GLY A 230 48.56 -81.76 13.75
C GLY A 230 48.73 -82.68 12.54
N GLY A 231 47.97 -82.45 11.46
CA GLY A 231 48.12 -83.20 10.21
C GLY A 231 49.45 -82.91 9.50
N PHE A 232 49.96 -81.68 9.62
CA PHE A 232 51.27 -81.34 9.09
C PHE A 232 52.40 -82.09 9.81
N THR A 233 52.35 -82.19 11.15
CA THR A 233 53.35 -82.94 11.91
C THR A 233 53.33 -84.44 11.63
N ASP A 234 52.14 -85.01 11.43
CA ASP A 234 51.98 -86.42 11.11
C ASP A 234 52.60 -86.77 9.75
N VAL A 235 52.39 -85.92 8.74
CA VAL A 235 52.98 -86.08 7.40
C VAL A 235 54.49 -85.82 7.41
N ALA A 236 54.94 -84.78 8.11
CA ALA A 236 56.37 -84.45 8.21
C ALA A 236 57.18 -85.52 8.96
N GLY A 237 56.57 -86.25 9.89
CA GLY A 237 57.20 -87.34 10.64
C GLY A 237 57.13 -88.72 9.95
N ALA A 238 56.53 -88.83 8.78
CA ALA A 238 56.37 -90.11 8.09
C ALA A 238 57.72 -90.62 7.51
N PRO A 239 57.94 -91.94 7.44
CA PRO A 239 59.13 -92.52 6.81
C PRO A 239 59.16 -92.21 5.30
N TRP A 240 60.36 -91.97 4.76
CA TRP A 240 60.61 -91.71 3.32
C TRP A 240 60.30 -92.91 2.42
#